data_AF-A0A3N1CTN5-F1
#
_entry.id   AF-A0A3N1CTN5-F1
#
_cell.length_a   1.000
_cell.length_b   1.000
_cell.length_c   1.000
_cell.angle_alpha   90.00
_cell.angle_beta   90.00
_cell.angle_gamma   90.00
#
_symmetry.space_group_name_H-M   'P 1'
#
loop_
_entity.id
_entity.type
_entity.pdbx_description
1 polymer ?
#
loop_
_entity_poly.entity_id
_entity_poly.type
_entity_poly.pdbx_seq_one_letter_code
_entity_poly.pdbx_strand_id
1 'polypeptide(L)' 'MVTVLADRAACRGSGLCVFTAPELFDQDDAEGRVVLLPVEAPDPERAARAVRSCPNGALALG' A
#
# COMPACT_ATOMS: atom_id res chain seq x y z
N MET A 1 -11.16 6.09 11.42
CA MET A 1 -10.76 5.83 10.02
C MET A 1 -9.31 5.43 10.04
N VAL A 2 -8.92 4.41 9.27
CA VAL A 2 -7.52 4.01 9.16
C VAL A 2 -6.82 4.89 8.12
N THR A 3 -5.58 5.30 8.37
CA THR A 3 -4.75 5.99 7.39
C THR A 3 -3.59 5.08 6.99
N VAL A 4 -3.25 5.05 5.70
CA VAL A 4 -2.09 4.31 5.20
C VAL A 4 -0.99 5.28 4.85
N LEU A 5 0.23 4.97 5.28
CA LEU A 5 1.44 5.71 4.97
C LEU A 5 2.36 4.84 4.12
N ALA A 6 3.04 5.45 3.15
CA ALA A 6 3.97 4.75 2.26
C ALA A 6 5.33 5.46 2.21
N ASP A 7 6.40 4.72 2.52
CA ASP A 7 7.77 5.12 2.24
C ASP A 7 8.17 4.63 0.84
N ARG A 8 8.12 5.55 -0.13
CA ARG A 8 8.48 5.23 -1.52
C ARG A 8 9.97 4.93 -1.68
N ALA A 9 10.86 5.42 -0.82
CA ALA A 9 12.29 5.14 -0.90
C ALA A 9 12.61 3.70 -0.46
N ALA A 10 11.89 3.18 0.54
CA ALA A 10 11.98 1.79 0.98
C ALA A 10 11.27 0.79 0.03
N CYS A 11 10.35 1.27 -0.81
CA CYS A 11 9.61 0.41 -1.73
C CYS A 11 10.52 -0.24 -2.79
N ARG A 12 10.39 -1.57 -2.96
CA ARG A 12 11.09 -2.37 -4.00
C ARG A 12 10.15 -3.05 -5.00
N GLY A 13 8.90 -2.56 -5.11
CA GLY A 13 7.98 -2.95 -6.17
C GLY A 13 7.49 -4.39 -6.15
N SER A 14 7.27 -4.99 -4.97
CA SER A 14 6.80 -6.39 -4.88
C SER A 14 5.37 -6.65 -5.37
N GLY A 15 4.55 -5.60 -5.53
CA GLY A 15 3.15 -5.70 -5.97
C GLY A 15 2.17 -6.34 -4.97
N LEU A 16 2.64 -6.81 -3.81
CA LEU A 16 1.78 -7.49 -2.83
C LEU A 16 0.71 -6.57 -2.22
N CYS A 17 0.96 -5.26 -2.12
CA CYS A 17 -0.05 -4.30 -1.67
C CYS A 17 -1.21 -4.20 -2.66
N VAL A 18 -0.93 -4.00 -3.96
CA VAL A 18 -1.93 -3.96 -5.04
C VAL A 18 -2.69 -5.27 -5.13
N PHE A 19 -2.00 -6.42 -5.06
CA PHE A 19 -2.67 -7.73 -5.04
C PHE A 19 -3.61 -7.90 -3.83
N THR A 20 -3.24 -7.35 -2.67
CA THR A 20 -4.00 -7.53 -1.42
C THR A 20 -5.20 -6.58 -1.32
N ALA A 21 -5.03 -5.33 -1.77
CA ALA A 21 -6.03 -4.27 -1.67
C ALA A 21 -5.95 -3.32 -2.88
N PRO A 22 -6.37 -3.76 -4.09
CA PRO A 22 -6.24 -2.99 -5.33
C PRO A 22 -7.04 -1.67 -5.34
N GLU A 23 -8.00 -1.50 -4.44
CA GLU A 23 -8.73 -0.26 -4.25
C GLU A 23 -7.95 0.79 -3.44
N LEU A 24 -6.94 0.37 -2.66
CA LEU A 24 -6.11 1.25 -1.83
C LEU A 24 -4.76 1.58 -2.46
N PHE A 25 -4.28 0.72 -3.35
CA PHE A 25 -2.93 0.79 -3.89
C PHE A 25 -2.91 0.62 -5.40
N ASP A 26 -1.97 1.32 -6.01
CA ASP A 26 -1.51 1.08 -7.37
C ASP A 26 0.03 1.00 -7.40
N GLN A 27 0.62 0.70 -8.55
CA GLN A 27 2.04 0.84 -8.81
C GLN A 27 2.27 1.79 -9.97
N ASP A 28 3.22 2.72 -9.82
CA ASP A 28 3.57 3.57 -10.95
C ASP A 28 4.32 2.77 -12.03
N ASP A 29 4.04 3.09 -13.30
CA ASP A 29 4.59 2.37 -14.45
C ASP A 29 6.09 2.60 -14.67
N ALA A 30 6.66 3.66 -14.11
CA ALA A 30 8.05 4.06 -14.38
C ALA A 30 9.04 3.30 -13.49
N GLU A 31 8.74 3.19 -12.20
CA GLU A 31 9.61 2.59 -11.19
C GLU A 31 8.99 1.37 -10.50
N GLY A 32 7.72 1.08 -10.75
CA GLY A 32 6.98 0.01 -10.08
C GLY A 32 6.75 0.28 -8.59
N ARG A 33 6.85 1.53 -8.11
CA ARG A 33 6.68 1.84 -6.69
C ARG A 33 5.21 2.05 -6.35
N VAL A 34 4.90 1.79 -5.08
CA VAL A 34 3.54 1.93 -4.55
C VAL A 34 3.01 3.37 -4.68
N VAL A 35 1.78 3.49 -5.17
CA VAL A 35 0.95 4.70 -5.18
C VAL A 35 -0.24 4.46 -4.26
N LEU A 36 -0.58 5.43 -3.42
CA LEU A 36 -1.78 5.37 -2.58
C LEU A 36 -2.96 5.96 -3.35
N LEU A 37 -4.06 5.21 -3.42
CA LEU A 37 -5.29 5.67 -4.04
C LEU A 37 -6.16 6.41 -3.02
N PRO A 38 -6.86 7.49 -3.42
CA PRO A 38 -7.78 8.19 -2.55
C PRO A 38 -9.02 7.31 -2.30
N VAL A 39 -9.24 6.93 -1.03
CA VAL A 39 -10.43 6.18 -0.60
C VAL A 39 -11.03 6.85 0.63
N GLU A 40 -12.32 7.16 0.56
CA GLU A 40 -13.03 7.93 1.59
C GLU A 40 -13.27 7.12 2.89
N ALA A 41 -13.48 5.81 2.76
CA ALA A 41 -13.66 4.90 3.90
C ALA A 41 -12.96 3.56 3.64
N PRO A 42 -11.63 3.48 3.80
CA PRO A 42 -10.89 2.26 3.58
C PRO A 42 -11.28 1.18 4.60
N ASP A 43 -11.41 -0.08 4.15
CA ASP A 43 -11.59 -1.23 5.02
C ASP A 43 -10.35 -1.40 5.92
N PRO A 44 -10.48 -1.26 7.26
CA PRO A 44 -9.36 -1.35 8.18
C PRO A 44 -8.64 -2.70 8.16
N GLU A 45 -9.36 -3.81 8.02
CA GLU A 45 -8.74 -5.13 8.00
C GLU A 45 -7.93 -5.34 6.73
N ARG A 46 -8.48 -4.87 5.60
CA ARG A 46 -7.82 -4.98 4.31
C ARG A 46 -6.58 -4.09 4.21
N ALA A 47 -6.67 -2.85 4.70
CA ALA A 47 -5.52 -1.96 4.83
C ALA A 47 -4.42 -2.60 5.69
N ALA A 48 -4.79 -3.16 6.85
CA ALA A 48 -3.85 -3.81 7.75
C ALA A 48 -3.19 -5.05 7.11
N ARG A 49 -3.96 -5.85 6.35
CA ARG A 49 -3.42 -7.00 5.62
C ARG A 49 -2.42 -6.58 4.54
N ALA A 50 -2.72 -5.52 3.78
CA ALA A 50 -1.82 -5.01 2.75
C ALA A 50 -0.54 -4.40 3.32
N VAL A 51 -0.62 -3.71 4.47
CA VAL A 51 0.56 -3.21 5.18
C VAL A 51 1.47 -4.38 5.60
N ARG A 52 0.90 -5.42 6.23
CA ARG A 52 1.65 -6.60 6.68
C ARG A 52 2.21 -7.46 5.53
N SER A 53 1.63 -7.39 4.33
CA SER A 53 2.13 -8.13 3.17
C SER A 53 3.35 -7.48 2.51
N CYS A 54 3.71 -6.25 2.89
CA CYS A 54 4.89 -5.59 2.35
C CYS A 54 6.18 -6.23 2.89
N PRO A 55 7.00 -6.89 2.04
CA PRO A 55 8.22 -7.56 2.50
C PRO A 55 9.35 -6.59 2.83
N ASN A 56 9.24 -5.33 2.40
CA ASN A 56 10.27 -4.31 2.53
C ASN A 56 10.01 -3.34 3.70
N GLY A 57 8.91 -3.52 4.45
CA GLY A 57 8.53 -2.59 5.51
C GLY A 57 8.20 -1.18 5.03
N ALA A 58 7.81 -1.02 3.76
CA ALA A 58 7.58 0.29 3.13
C ALA A 58 6.19 0.88 3.44
N LEU A 59 5.33 0.17 4.17
CA LEU A 59 3.96 0.59 4.46
C LEU A 59 3.71 0.59 5.97
N ALA A 60 2.87 1.51 6.44
CA ALA A 60 2.43 1.59 7.84
C ALA A 60 0.96 2.02 7.94
N LEU A 61 0.34 1.71 9.07
CA LEU A 61 -0.93 2.31 9.48
C LEU A 61 -0.64 3.51 10.37
N GLY A 62 -1.35 4.62 10.14
CA GLY A 62 -1.36 5.83 10.97
C GLY A 62 -2.59 5.91 11.86
#